data_AF-A0A5B1BB70-F1
#
_entry.id   AF-A0A5B1BB70-F1
#
_cell.length_a   1.000
_cell.length_b   1.000
_cell.length_c   1.000
_cell.angle_alpha   90.00
_cell.angle_beta   90.00
_cell.angle_gamma   90.00
#
_symmetry.space_group_name_H-M   'P 1'
#
loop_
_entity.id
_entity.type
_entity.pdbx_description
1 polymer ?
#
loop_
_entity_poly.entity_id
_entity_poly.type
_entity_poly.pdbx_seq_one_letter_code
_entity_poly.pdbx_strand_id
1 'polypeptide(L)'
;MKNTFYTHKWISFLIAIGIPQLLFYILKENTDYKGASAITHTLKVLGFNKHMELGIKSLLFIGVLSFILAEWLFIQYYRSKIEKDITTKKLNTVLKVFCLIESYSIPTPLKRKLKSYYL
;
A
#
# COMPACT_ATOMS: atom_id res chain seq x y z
N MET A 1 15.83 9.59 -16.16
CA MET A 1 15.21 8.55 -15.28
C MET A 1 14.51 9.18 -14.07
N LYS A 2 13.42 9.97 -14.25
CA LYS A 2 12.67 10.61 -13.15
C LYS A 2 11.30 10.00 -12.84
N ASN A 3 10.80 9.05 -13.64
CA ASN A 3 9.41 8.58 -13.55
C ASN A 3 9.12 7.44 -12.55
N THR A 4 10.10 6.62 -12.18
CA THR A 4 9.83 5.42 -11.35
C THR A 4 9.64 5.70 -9.87
N PHE A 5 10.14 6.84 -9.38
CA PHE A 5 9.95 7.25 -7.98
C PHE A 5 8.49 7.61 -7.69
N TYR A 6 7.83 8.23 -8.65
CA TYR A 6 6.45 8.66 -8.50
C TYR A 6 5.49 7.47 -8.53
N THR A 7 5.72 6.47 -9.39
CA THR A 7 4.75 5.40 -9.61
C THR A 7 4.39 4.60 -8.36
N HIS A 8 5.36 4.10 -7.57
CA HIS A 8 5.01 3.30 -6.38
C HIS A 8 4.29 4.10 -5.28
N LYS A 9 4.71 5.36 -5.03
CA LYS A 9 4.02 6.24 -4.06
C LYS A 9 2.61 6.59 -4.53
N TRP A 10 2.42 6.85 -5.82
CA TRP A 10 1.10 7.05 -6.40
C TRP A 10 0.24 5.81 -6.27
N ILE A 11 0.78 4.60 -6.50
CA ILE A 11 0.03 3.36 -6.32
C ILE A 11 -0.38 3.17 -4.85
N SER A 12 0.54 3.35 -3.90
CA SER A 12 0.19 3.26 -2.47
C SER A 12 -0.84 4.32 -2.07
N PHE A 13 -0.76 5.53 -2.62
CA PHE A 13 -1.74 6.60 -2.37
C PHE A 13 -3.12 6.30 -2.97
N LEU A 14 -3.15 5.78 -4.21
CA LEU A 14 -4.38 5.30 -4.85
C LEU A 14 -5.02 4.17 -4.04
N ILE A 15 -4.22 3.26 -3.49
CA ILE A 15 -4.70 2.20 -2.59
C ILE A 15 -5.25 2.80 -1.29
N ALA A 16 -4.54 3.76 -0.69
CA ALA A 16 -4.93 4.42 0.55
C ALA A 16 -6.27 5.15 0.48
N ILE A 17 -6.63 5.70 -0.69
CA ILE A 17 -7.92 6.36 -0.92
C ILE A 17 -8.94 5.38 -1.47
N GLY A 18 -8.53 4.56 -2.44
CA GLY A 18 -9.39 3.64 -3.16
C GLY A 18 -10.01 2.58 -2.28
N ILE A 19 -9.27 2.01 -1.33
CA ILE A 19 -9.80 0.98 -0.42
C ILE A 19 -10.92 1.55 0.48
N PRO A 20 -10.71 2.65 1.25
CA PRO A 20 -11.79 3.26 2.02
C PRO A 20 -12.99 3.68 1.15
N GLN A 21 -12.73 4.23 -0.03
CA GLN A 21 -13.78 4.68 -0.94
C GLN A 21 -14.63 3.51 -1.46
N LEU A 22 -14.01 2.43 -1.92
CA LEU A 22 -14.70 1.21 -2.34
C LEU A 22 -15.53 0.62 -1.20
N LEU A 23 -14.94 0.53 -0.01
CA LEU A 23 -15.61 -0.02 1.16
C LEU A 23 -16.85 0.82 1.53
N PHE A 24 -16.74 2.15 1.47
CA PHE A 24 -17.88 3.04 1.66
C PHE A 24 -18.98 2.83 0.60
N TYR A 25 -18.63 2.74 -0.69
CA TYR A 25 -19.62 2.55 -1.76
C TYR A 25 -20.35 1.21 -1.66
N ILE A 26 -19.63 0.11 -1.39
CA ILE A 26 -20.21 -1.22 -1.21
C ILE A 26 -21.25 -1.19 -0.08
N LEU A 27 -20.92 -0.56 1.05
CA LEU A 27 -21.85 -0.47 2.18
C LEU A 27 -23.00 0.49 1.94
N LYS A 28 -22.81 1.56 1.15
CA LYS A 28 -23.87 2.49 0.77
C LYS A 28 -24.88 1.85 -0.18
N GLU A 29 -24.41 1.07 -1.16
CA GLU A 29 -25.28 0.39 -2.12
C GLU A 29 -26.14 -0.70 -1.49
N ASN A 30 -25.65 -1.33 -0.42
CA ASN A 30 -26.39 -2.35 0.34
C ASN A 30 -27.38 -1.76 1.35
N THR A 31 -27.73 -0.47 1.26
CA THR A 31 -28.71 0.16 2.16
C THR A 31 -29.99 0.51 1.41
N ASP A 32 -31.13 0.34 2.08
CA ASP A 32 -32.45 0.75 1.53
C ASP A 32 -32.65 2.27 1.52
N TYR A 33 -31.69 3.02 2.08
CA TYR A 33 -31.73 4.47 2.19
C TYR A 33 -31.22 5.15 0.90
N LYS A 34 -31.72 6.36 0.61
CA LYS A 34 -31.29 7.17 -0.55
C LYS A 34 -30.78 8.54 -0.13
N GLY A 35 -29.92 9.14 -0.95
CA GLY A 35 -29.41 10.50 -0.74
C GLY A 35 -28.59 10.64 0.54
N ALA A 36 -28.84 11.71 1.31
CA ALA A 36 -28.08 12.03 2.51
C ALA A 36 -28.24 10.97 3.63
N SER A 37 -29.42 10.34 3.75
CA SER A 37 -29.65 9.34 4.80
C SER A 37 -28.79 8.09 4.60
N ALA A 38 -28.59 7.66 3.35
CA ALA A 38 -27.71 6.56 3.00
C ALA A 38 -26.27 6.83 3.47
N ILE A 39 -25.77 8.05 3.22
CA ILE A 39 -24.41 8.45 3.62
C ILE A 39 -24.27 8.40 5.15
N THR A 40 -25.21 9.02 5.87
CA THR A 40 -25.16 9.04 7.34
C THR A 40 -25.29 7.66 7.96
N HIS A 41 -26.15 6.80 7.37
CA HIS A 41 -26.34 5.43 7.82
C HIS A 41 -25.07 4.61 7.61
N THR A 42 -24.48 4.65 6.41
CA THR A 42 -23.24 3.94 6.08
C THR A 42 -22.08 4.39 6.96
N LEU A 43 -21.93 5.69 7.21
CA LEU A 43 -20.91 6.20 8.15
C LEU A 43 -21.17 5.71 9.57
N LYS A 44 -22.42 5.67 10.02
CA LYS A 44 -22.76 5.14 11.34
C LYS A 44 -22.44 3.65 11.44
N VAL A 45 -22.71 2.85 10.40
CA VAL A 45 -22.35 1.43 10.33
C VAL A 45 -20.84 1.24 10.42
N LEU A 46 -20.07 2.01 9.64
CA LEU A 46 -18.61 2.04 9.69
C LEU A 46 -18.04 2.48 11.04
N GLY A 47 -18.82 3.26 11.78
CA GLY A 47 -18.55 3.68 13.15
C GLY A 47 -19.08 2.71 14.20
N PHE A 48 -19.27 1.43 13.86
CA PHE A 48 -19.79 0.38 14.73
C PHE A 48 -21.17 0.70 15.31
N ASN A 49 -22.03 1.29 14.48
CA ASN A 49 -23.39 1.73 14.83
C ASN A 49 -23.48 2.76 15.98
N LYS A 50 -22.36 3.35 16.41
CA LYS A 50 -22.35 4.36 17.49
C LYS A 50 -22.59 5.77 16.95
N HIS A 51 -21.60 6.33 16.25
CA HIS A 51 -21.64 7.71 15.74
C HIS A 51 -21.01 7.78 14.34
N MET A 52 -21.51 8.68 13.49
CA MET A 52 -20.95 8.88 12.15
C MET A 52 -19.48 9.34 12.18
N GLU A 53 -19.09 10.11 13.20
CA GLU A 53 -17.71 10.58 13.38
C GLU A 53 -16.73 9.41 13.54
N LEU A 54 -17.15 8.33 14.21
CA LEU A 54 -16.35 7.12 14.34
C LEU A 54 -16.19 6.40 12.99
N GLY A 55 -17.20 6.48 12.12
CA GLY A 55 -17.10 5.96 10.75
C GLY A 55 -16.13 6.73 9.88
N ILE A 56 -16.09 8.05 10.02
CA ILE A 56 -15.09 8.88 9.33
C ILE A 56 -13.69 8.52 9.83
N LYS A 57 -13.51 8.42 11.16
CA LYS A 57 -12.23 8.02 11.76
C LYS A 57 -11.80 6.62 11.32
N SER A 58 -12.72 5.66 11.24
CA SER A 58 -12.41 4.30 10.80
C SER A 58 -11.99 4.24 9.34
N LEU A 59 -12.65 4.99 8.45
CA LEU A 59 -12.22 5.11 7.04
C LEU A 59 -10.82 5.71 6.90
N LEU A 60 -10.51 6.77 7.66
CA LEU A 60 -9.16 7.35 7.68
C LEU A 60 -8.12 6.34 8.17
N PHE A 61 -8.45 5.61 9.24
CA PHE A 61 -7.57 4.58 9.78
C PHE A 61 -7.32 3.45 8.77
N ILE A 62 -8.38 2.97 8.10
CA ILE A 62 -8.27 1.97 7.03
C ILE A 62 -7.40 2.49 5.89
N GLY A 63 -7.52 3.76 5.50
CA GLY A 63 -6.69 4.35 4.45
C GLY A 63 -5.22 4.39 4.81
N VAL A 64 -4.88 4.84 6.03
CA VAL A 64 -3.50 4.84 6.53
C VAL A 64 -2.94 3.43 6.63
N LEU A 65 -3.72 2.49 7.17
CA LEU A 65 -3.31 1.09 7.28
C LEU A 65 -3.07 0.47 5.91
N SER A 66 -3.94 0.76 4.94
CA SER A 66 -3.81 0.31 3.55
C SER A 66 -2.54 0.84 2.89
N PHE A 67 -2.19 2.11 3.14
CA PHE A 67 -0.94 2.70 2.66
C PHE A 67 0.29 1.95 3.20
N ILE A 68 0.32 1.72 4.51
CA ILE A 68 1.44 1.05 5.19
C ILE A 68 1.58 -0.40 4.68
N LEU A 69 0.46 -1.12 4.56
CA LEU A 69 0.44 -2.49 4.04
C LEU A 69 0.92 -2.54 2.59
N ALA A 70 0.49 -1.61 1.75
CA ALA A 70 0.94 -1.53 0.36
C ALA A 70 2.46 -1.32 0.28
N GLU A 71 3.02 -0.35 1.03
CA GLU A 71 4.47 -0.14 1.08
C GLU A 71 5.23 -1.38 1.55
N TRP A 72 4.72 -2.06 2.57
CA TRP A 72 5.33 -3.27 3.10
C TRP A 72 5.32 -4.41 2.07
N LEU A 73 4.19 -4.63 1.38
CA LEU A 73 4.07 -5.64 0.31
C LEU A 73 5.03 -5.36 -0.84
N PHE A 74 5.18 -4.10 -1.25
CA PHE A 74 6.16 -3.74 -2.29
C PHE A 74 7.59 -4.11 -1.87
N ILE A 75 7.98 -3.81 -0.62
CA ILE A 75 9.31 -4.17 -0.12
C ILE A 75 9.50 -5.69 -0.13
N GLN A 76 8.53 -6.45 0.37
CA GLN A 76 8.61 -7.91 0.42
C GLN A 76 8.66 -8.53 -0.97
N TYR A 77 7.87 -8.02 -1.91
CA TYR A 77 7.89 -8.49 -3.30
C TYR A 77 9.28 -8.33 -3.93
N TYR A 78 9.88 -7.15 -3.82
CA TYR A 78 11.20 -6.91 -4.39
C TYR A 78 12.30 -7.67 -3.66
N ARG A 79 12.19 -7.82 -2.34
CA ARG A 79 13.11 -8.66 -1.56
C ARG A 79 13.07 -10.11 -2.04
N SER A 80 11.88 -10.71 -2.14
CA SER A 80 11.72 -12.08 -2.62
C SER A 80 12.26 -12.24 -4.05
N LYS A 81 12.04 -11.25 -4.92
CA LYS A 81 12.60 -11.24 -6.27
C LYS A 81 14.13 -11.21 -6.27
N ILE A 82 14.73 -10.37 -5.42
CA ILE A 82 16.19 -10.29 -5.28
C ILE A 82 16.75 -11.59 -4.73
N GLU A 83 16.14 -12.21 -3.72
CA GLU A 83 16.58 -13.50 -3.17
C GLU A 83 16.56 -14.62 -4.23
N LYS A 84 15.51 -14.67 -5.06
CA LYS A 84 15.44 -15.57 -6.22
C LYS A 84 16.55 -15.30 -7.23
N ASP A 85 16.80 -14.03 -7.55
CA ASP A 85 17.84 -13.64 -8.52
C ASP A 85 19.26 -13.87 -7.98
N ILE A 86 19.49 -13.75 -6.66
CA ILE A 86 20.75 -14.12 -6.00
C ILE A 86 21.00 -15.62 -6.14
N THR A 87 19.96 -16.42 -5.86
CA THR A 87 20.05 -17.89 -5.88
C THR A 87 20.30 -18.40 -7.30
N THR A 88 19.56 -17.89 -8.29
CA THR A 88 19.70 -18.28 -9.70
C THR A 88 21.05 -17.85 -10.28
N LYS A 89 21.54 -16.65 -9.95
CA LYS A 89 22.83 -16.13 -10.45
C LYS A 89 24.03 -16.53 -9.59
N LYS A 90 23.83 -17.31 -8.52
CA LYS A 90 24.88 -17.72 -7.55
C LYS A 90 25.75 -16.53 -7.10
N LEU A 91 25.10 -15.43 -6.70
CA LEU A 91 25.82 -14.23 -6.27
C LEU A 91 26.36 -14.43 -4.85
N ASN A 92 27.63 -14.84 -4.75
CA ASN A 92 28.28 -15.18 -3.47
C ASN A 92 28.84 -13.97 -2.70
N THR A 93 28.68 -12.74 -3.18
CA THR A 93 29.30 -11.56 -2.57
C THR A 93 28.31 -10.42 -2.43
N VAL A 94 28.30 -9.75 -1.28
CA VAL A 94 27.43 -8.60 -0.99
C VAL A 94 27.55 -7.49 -2.05
N LEU A 95 28.76 -7.23 -2.56
CA LEU A 95 29.00 -6.28 -3.66
C LEU A 95 28.22 -6.65 -4.95
N LYS A 96 28.14 -7.94 -5.27
CA LYS A 96 27.39 -8.43 -6.43
C LYS A 96 25.88 -8.27 -6.22
N VAL A 97 25.40 -8.48 -4.99
CA VAL A 97 24.01 -8.21 -4.59
C VAL A 97 23.68 -6.73 -4.72
N PHE A 98 24.56 -5.83 -4.28
CA PHE A 98 24.34 -4.39 -4.40
C PHE A 98 24.34 -3.91 -5.84
N CYS A 99 25.19 -4.48 -6.69
CA CYS A 99 25.20 -4.21 -8.12
C CYS A 99 23.89 -4.69 -8.78
N LEU A 100 23.39 -5.86 -8.38
CA LEU A 100 22.08 -6.36 -8.82
C LEU A 100 20.96 -5.42 -8.38
N ILE A 101 20.94 -4.97 -7.12
CA ILE A 101 19.94 -4.00 -6.62
C ILE A 101 19.98 -2.69 -7.41
N GLU A 102 21.16 -2.20 -7.77
CA GLU A 102 21.31 -0.99 -8.59
C GLU A 102 20.80 -1.17 -10.02
N SER A 103 20.92 -2.39 -10.57
CA SER A 103 20.45 -2.70 -11.92
C SER A 103 18.92 -2.65 -12.07
N TYR A 104 18.16 -2.80 -10.98
CA TYR A 104 16.71 -2.70 -11.08
C TYR A 104 16.24 -1.25 -11.26
N SER A 105 15.22 -1.07 -12.10
CA SER A 105 14.51 0.20 -12.28
C SER A 105 13.56 0.50 -11.12
N ILE A 106 14.13 0.59 -9.92
CA ILE A 106 13.43 0.81 -8.64
C ILE A 106 13.82 2.18 -8.07
N PRO A 107 12.90 2.87 -7.37
CA PRO A 107 13.21 4.12 -6.65
C PRO A 107 14.41 4.01 -5.71
N THR A 108 15.24 5.05 -5.68
CA THR A 108 16.40 5.18 -4.78
C THR A 108 16.12 4.88 -3.29
N PRO A 109 15.02 5.35 -2.66
CA PRO A 109 14.73 5.05 -1.25
C PRO A 109 14.39 3.58 -1.04
N LEU A 110 13.71 2.96 -2.01
CA LEU A 110 13.41 1.54 -1.95
C LEU A 110 14.67 0.71 -2.16
N LYS A 111 15.57 1.11 -3.07
CA LYS A 111 16.92 0.53 -3.18
C LYS A 111 17.71 0.64 -1.88
N ARG A 112 17.68 1.81 -1.21
CA ARG A 112 18.36 2.02 0.07
C ARG A 112 17.81 1.11 1.17
N LYS A 113 16.48 1.02 1.30
CA LYS A 113 15.81 0.07 2.21
C LYS A 113 16.17 -1.37 1.89
N LEU A 114 16.22 -1.76 0.61
CA LEU A 114 16.59 -3.11 0.21
C LEU A 114 18.05 -3.44 0.54
N LYS A 115 18.98 -2.53 0.27
CA LYS A 115 20.41 -2.70 0.62
C LYS A 115 20.62 -2.88 2.13
N SER A 116 19.86 -2.17 2.98
CA SER A 116 19.96 -2.34 4.43
C SER A 116 19.52 -3.70 4.94
N TYR A 117 18.80 -4.51 4.16
CA TYR A 117 18.49 -5.90 4.54
C TYR A 117 19.64 -6.89 4.26
N TYR A 118 20.65 -6.49 3.49
CA TYR A 118 21.79 -7.34 3.11
C TYR A 118 23.14 -6.78 3.59
N LEU A 119 23.12 -5.73 4.41
CA LEU A 119 24.24 -5.25 5.24
C LEU A 119 24.27 -6.09 6.52
#